data_AF-C2EWC6-F1
#
_entry.id   AF-C2EWC6-F1
#
_cell.length_a   1.000
_cell.length_b   1.000
_cell.length_c   1.000
_cell.angle_alpha   90.00
_cell.angle_beta   90.00
_cell.angle_gamma   90.00
#
_symmetry.space_group_name_H-M   'P 1'
#
loop_
_entity.id
_entity.type
_entity.pdbx_description
1 polymer ?
#
loop_
_entity_poly.entity_id
_entity_poly.type
_entity_poly.pdbx_seq_one_letter_code
_entity_poly.pdbx_strand_id
1 'polypeptide(L)'
;MMKTNAIEKDQEVKEQQPKRYQIEDKQGLIWTFQKAEQVRQEIAGKKKMMEKSIEFYQQQIKDLQAELDNFKSIAMQYAQEQIDEDPNWEFKDSPFGRIVQSKPSTSLQVADEQALVNRYKGTEFVKHVEEDKLRWGDLKKTLSSPDGEHVVNSDGELVDDVKVVTKPSKIEIKHKNEKGSWVTKED
;
A
#
# COMPACT_ATOMS: atom_id res chain seq x y z
N MET A 1 -53.39 56.01 27.58
CA MET A 1 -52.48 55.43 28.59
C MET A 1 -53.08 54.14 29.12
N MET A 2 -52.60 52.98 28.69
CA MET A 2 -52.58 51.76 29.49
C MET A 2 -51.28 51.05 29.16
N LYS A 3 -50.47 50.87 30.20
CA LYS A 3 -49.12 50.30 30.19
C LYS A 3 -49.24 48.79 30.45
N THR A 4 -48.50 48.01 29.66
CA THR A 4 -47.60 46.89 30.05
C THR A 4 -48.12 45.89 31.10
N ASN A 5 -48.12 44.57 30.88
CA ASN A 5 -46.94 43.72 30.68
C ASN A 5 -47.35 42.37 30.07
N ALA A 6 -46.81 42.05 28.89
CA ALA A 6 -46.65 40.67 28.45
C ALA A 6 -45.28 40.18 28.94
N ILE A 7 -45.28 38.97 29.48
CA ILE A 7 -44.12 38.27 30.02
C ILE A 7 -43.39 37.62 28.85
N GLU A 8 -42.14 38.01 28.59
CA GLU A 8 -41.24 37.24 27.73
C GLU A 8 -40.07 36.75 28.59
N LYS A 9 -40.04 35.43 28.78
CA LYS A 9 -38.92 34.70 29.37
C LYS A 9 -37.99 34.27 28.22
N ASP A 10 -36.91 35.00 28.03
CA ASP A 10 -35.78 34.51 27.24
C ASP A 10 -34.91 33.62 28.13
N GLN A 11 -35.03 32.31 27.96
CA GLN A 11 -34.03 31.36 28.45
C GLN A 11 -33.05 31.06 27.31
N GLU A 12 -31.85 31.64 27.39
CA GLU A 12 -30.71 31.22 26.56
C GLU A 12 -30.36 29.76 26.87
N VAL A 13 -30.55 28.88 25.88
CA VAL A 13 -30.04 27.51 25.90
C VAL A 13 -28.57 27.55 25.50
N LYS A 14 -27.66 27.50 26.49
CA LYS A 14 -26.24 27.23 26.23
C LYS A 14 -26.06 25.75 25.86
N GLU A 15 -25.80 25.48 24.58
CA GLU A 15 -25.29 24.19 24.11
C GLU A 15 -23.95 23.87 24.80
N GLN A 16 -23.98 23.03 25.84
CA GLN A 16 -22.77 22.46 26.41
C GLN A 16 -22.30 21.32 25.51
N GLN A 17 -21.34 21.59 24.62
CA GLN A 17 -20.60 20.50 23.99
C GLN A 17 -19.91 19.67 25.08
N PRO A 18 -19.92 18.32 25.00
CA PRO A 18 -19.29 17.48 26.00
C PRO A 18 -17.79 17.81 26.09
N LYS A 19 -17.32 18.18 27.28
CA LYS A 19 -15.90 18.46 27.52
C LYS A 19 -15.08 17.24 27.12
N ARG A 20 -14.22 17.39 26.11
CA ARG A 20 -13.19 16.41 25.75
C ARG A 20 -12.25 16.23 26.95
N TYR A 21 -11.80 15.01 27.17
CA TYR A 21 -10.78 14.71 28.19
C TYR A 21 -9.55 15.60 27.98
N GLN A 22 -9.12 16.29 29.04
CA GLN A 22 -7.92 17.13 29.07
C GLN A 22 -6.91 16.53 30.04
N ILE A 23 -5.64 16.55 29.65
CA ILE A 23 -4.54 16.06 30.48
C ILE A 23 -4.02 17.24 31.30
N GLU A 24 -4.21 17.19 32.61
CA GLU A 24 -3.80 18.26 33.53
C GLU A 24 -2.50 17.93 34.28
N ASP A 25 -2.11 16.65 34.33
CA ASP A 25 -0.94 16.19 35.05
C ASP A 25 -0.21 15.01 34.37
N LYS A 26 0.91 14.61 34.97
CA LYS A 26 1.72 13.48 34.48
C LYS A 26 0.96 12.15 34.56
N GLN A 27 0.08 11.96 35.53
CA GLN A 27 -0.67 10.72 35.68
C GLN A 27 -1.70 10.55 34.57
N GLY A 28 -2.40 11.62 34.20
CA GLY A 28 -3.30 11.66 33.04
C GLY A 28 -2.58 11.38 31.73
N LEU A 29 -1.33 11.85 31.57
CA LEU A 29 -0.51 11.52 30.41
C LEU A 29 -0.15 10.02 30.37
N ILE A 30 0.26 9.43 31.50
CA ILE A 30 0.56 7.99 31.60
C ILE A 30 -0.69 7.16 31.27
N TRP A 31 -1.84 7.52 31.86
CA TRP A 31 -3.10 6.83 31.58
C TRP A 31 -3.50 6.93 30.12
N THR A 32 -3.30 8.09 29.49
CA THR A 32 -3.54 8.28 28.05
C THR A 32 -2.67 7.35 27.22
N PHE A 33 -1.38 7.19 27.57
CA PHE A 33 -0.50 6.21 26.90
C PHE A 33 -0.94 4.76 27.13
N GLN A 34 -1.41 4.41 28.33
CA GLN A 34 -1.97 3.08 28.59
C GLN A 34 -3.22 2.81 27.75
N LYS A 35 -4.10 3.80 27.58
CA LYS A 35 -5.26 3.69 26.70
C LYS A 35 -4.89 3.57 25.23
N ALA A 36 -3.93 4.36 24.77
CA ALA A 36 -3.39 4.23 23.42
C ALA A 36 -2.83 2.81 23.19
N GLU A 37 -2.12 2.26 24.17
CA GLU A 37 -1.57 0.91 24.08
C GLU A 37 -2.66 -0.19 24.04
N GLN A 38 -3.72 -0.06 24.84
CA GLN A 38 -4.87 -0.97 24.76
C GLN A 38 -5.49 -0.96 23.37
N VAL A 39 -5.68 0.23 22.78
CA VAL A 39 -6.21 0.37 21.42
C VAL A 39 -5.26 -0.25 20.38
N ARG A 40 -3.94 -0.08 20.51
CA ARG A 40 -2.96 -0.75 19.62
C ARG A 40 -3.08 -2.27 19.68
N GLN A 41 -3.20 -2.84 20.88
CA GLN A 41 -3.37 -4.29 21.05
C GLN A 41 -4.66 -4.80 20.44
N GLU A 42 -5.76 -4.04 20.56
CA GLU A 42 -7.01 -4.36 19.89
C GLU A 42 -6.88 -4.31 18.36
N ILE A 43 -6.20 -3.31 17.81
CA ILE A 43 -5.92 -3.21 16.37
C ILE A 43 -5.10 -4.42 15.91
N ALA A 44 -4.01 -4.75 16.60
CA ALA A 44 -3.17 -5.91 16.27
C ALA A 44 -3.96 -7.22 16.32
N GLY A 45 -4.82 -7.39 17.34
CA GLY A 45 -5.73 -8.53 17.44
C GLY A 45 -6.69 -8.64 16.25
N LYS A 46 -7.27 -7.52 15.83
CA LYS A 46 -8.16 -7.47 14.65
C LYS A 46 -7.43 -7.79 13.36
N LYS A 47 -6.21 -7.26 13.15
CA LYS A 47 -5.37 -7.59 11.99
C LYS A 47 -5.08 -9.09 11.91
N LYS A 48 -4.68 -9.70 13.04
CA LYS A 48 -4.44 -11.14 13.11
C LYS A 48 -5.68 -11.98 12.82
N MET A 49 -6.87 -11.54 13.26
CA MET A 49 -8.12 -12.20 12.90
C MET A 49 -8.40 -12.10 11.40
N MET A 50 -8.18 -10.93 10.80
CA MET A 50 -8.34 -10.71 9.36
C MET A 50 -7.41 -11.61 8.55
N GLU A 51 -6.13 -11.72 8.94
CA GLU A 51 -5.16 -12.61 8.30
C GLU A 51 -5.64 -14.07 8.32
N LYS A 52 -6.08 -14.57 9.48
CA LYS A 52 -6.64 -15.92 9.60
C LYS A 52 -7.88 -16.12 8.72
N SER A 53 -8.75 -15.11 8.62
CA SER A 53 -9.91 -15.17 7.72
C SER A 53 -9.48 -15.25 6.26
N ILE A 54 -8.48 -14.46 5.86
CA ILE A 54 -7.91 -14.51 4.50
C ILE A 54 -7.37 -15.91 4.22
N GLU A 55 -6.54 -16.47 5.10
CA GLU A 55 -5.99 -17.82 4.96
C GLU A 55 -7.10 -18.87 4.84
N PHE A 56 -8.14 -18.77 5.67
CA PHE A 56 -9.28 -19.68 5.64
C PHE A 56 -10.04 -19.65 4.30
N TYR A 57 -10.31 -18.47 3.75
CA TYR A 57 -10.98 -18.34 2.46
C TYR A 57 -10.06 -18.72 1.29
N GLN A 58 -8.77 -18.44 1.37
CA GLN A 58 -7.80 -18.88 0.36
C GLN A 58 -7.75 -20.41 0.27
N GLN A 59 -7.80 -21.10 1.41
CA GLN A 59 -7.85 -22.56 1.42
C GLN A 59 -9.15 -23.09 0.80
N GLN A 60 -10.31 -22.51 1.14
CA GLN A 60 -11.57 -22.88 0.50
C GLN A 60 -11.57 -22.65 -1.01
N ILE A 61 -11.02 -21.53 -1.48
CA ILE A 61 -10.88 -21.24 -2.92
C ILE A 61 -9.99 -22.30 -3.58
N LYS A 62 -8.90 -22.70 -2.92
CA LYS A 62 -8.01 -23.75 -3.43
C LYS A 62 -8.72 -25.10 -3.55
N ASP A 63 -9.55 -25.46 -2.59
CA ASP A 63 -10.31 -26.71 -2.61
C ASP A 63 -11.36 -26.68 -3.73
N LEU A 64 -12.09 -25.57 -3.89
CA LEU A 64 -13.02 -25.36 -5.00
C LEU A 64 -12.32 -25.38 -6.37
N GLN A 65 -11.11 -24.83 -6.45
CA GLN A 65 -10.30 -24.85 -7.67
C GLN A 65 -9.90 -26.28 -8.04
N ALA A 66 -9.53 -27.10 -7.05
CA ALA A 66 -9.21 -28.51 -7.27
C ALA A 66 -10.44 -29.31 -7.74
N GLU A 67 -11.62 -29.05 -7.16
CA GLU A 67 -12.88 -29.63 -7.61
C GLU A 67 -13.22 -29.22 -9.05
N LEU A 68 -13.08 -27.94 -9.37
CA LEU A 68 -13.27 -27.42 -10.73
C LEU A 68 -12.30 -28.08 -11.73
N ASP A 69 -11.04 -28.25 -11.36
CA ASP A 69 -10.04 -28.89 -12.23
C ASP A 69 -10.31 -30.38 -12.42
N ASN A 70 -10.87 -31.07 -11.41
CA ASN A 70 -11.36 -32.43 -11.57
C ASN A 70 -12.48 -32.51 -12.63
N PHE A 71 -13.49 -31.62 -12.56
CA PHE A 71 -14.54 -31.57 -13.58
C PHE A 71 -14.01 -31.24 -14.98
N LYS A 72 -13.04 -30.33 -15.10
CA LYS A 72 -12.36 -30.06 -16.36
C LYS A 72 -11.64 -31.30 -16.88
N SER A 73 -10.95 -32.03 -16.02
CA SER A 73 -10.23 -33.26 -16.39
C SER A 73 -11.18 -34.30 -16.98
N ILE A 74 -12.34 -34.51 -16.35
CA ILE A 74 -13.38 -35.42 -16.85
C ILE A 74 -13.89 -34.96 -18.22
N ALA A 75 -14.19 -33.66 -18.39
CA ALA A 75 -14.63 -33.12 -19.67
C ALA A 75 -13.56 -33.25 -20.77
N MET A 76 -12.29 -33.04 -20.44
CA MET A 76 -11.17 -33.19 -21.35
C MET A 76 -10.93 -34.66 -21.75
N GLN A 77 -11.07 -35.60 -20.82
CA GLN A 77 -10.98 -37.02 -21.13
C GLN A 77 -12.06 -37.43 -22.14
N TYR A 78 -13.32 -37.04 -21.88
CA TYR A 78 -14.40 -37.31 -22.81
C TYR A 78 -14.15 -36.67 -24.19
N ALA A 79 -13.71 -35.41 -24.23
CA ALA A 79 -13.36 -34.74 -25.48
C ALA A 79 -12.26 -35.46 -26.25
N GLN A 80 -11.22 -35.97 -25.57
CA GLN A 80 -10.15 -36.72 -26.22
C GLN A 80 -10.68 -38.00 -26.86
N GLU A 81 -11.54 -38.74 -26.17
CA GLU A 81 -12.18 -39.95 -26.72
C GLU A 81 -13.00 -39.63 -27.99
N GLN A 82 -13.72 -38.51 -28.01
CA GLN A 82 -14.47 -38.07 -29.20
C GLN A 82 -13.56 -37.62 -30.35
N ILE A 83 -12.45 -36.94 -30.03
CA ILE A 83 -11.49 -36.45 -31.03
C ILE A 83 -10.70 -37.59 -31.68
N ASP A 84 -10.42 -38.66 -30.92
CA ASP A 84 -9.77 -39.86 -31.44
C ASP A 84 -10.64 -40.57 -32.49
N GLU A 85 -11.97 -40.45 -32.39
CA GLU A 85 -12.94 -40.97 -33.37
C GLU A 85 -13.19 -40.00 -34.54
N ASP A 86 -13.38 -38.71 -34.26
CA ASP A 86 -13.55 -37.64 -35.24
C ASP A 86 -12.57 -36.48 -34.94
N PRO A 87 -11.47 -36.34 -35.71
CA PRO A 87 -10.49 -35.29 -35.50
C PRO A 87 -11.04 -33.86 -35.55
N ASN A 88 -12.21 -33.64 -36.16
CA ASN A 88 -12.85 -32.32 -36.24
C ASN A 88 -13.98 -32.12 -35.23
N TRP A 89 -14.15 -33.03 -34.27
CA TRP A 89 -15.22 -32.96 -33.28
C TRP A 89 -15.17 -31.69 -32.43
N GLU A 90 -16.35 -31.16 -32.14
CA GLU A 90 -16.56 -30.00 -31.26
C GLU A 90 -17.88 -30.12 -30.50
N PHE A 91 -17.95 -29.51 -29.31
CA PHE A 91 -19.17 -29.47 -28.50
C PHE A 91 -19.59 -28.03 -28.20
N LYS A 92 -20.76 -27.61 -28.71
CA LYS A 92 -21.24 -26.23 -28.63
C LYS A 92 -22.63 -26.06 -28.01
N ASP A 93 -23.30 -27.16 -27.67
CA ASP A 93 -24.73 -27.18 -27.35
C ASP A 93 -25.06 -26.82 -25.89
N SER A 94 -24.06 -26.73 -25.01
CA SER A 94 -24.27 -26.35 -23.62
C SER A 94 -24.34 -24.82 -23.43
N PRO A 95 -25.27 -24.31 -22.62
CA PRO A 95 -25.28 -22.90 -22.21
C PRO A 95 -24.18 -22.56 -21.19
N PHE A 96 -23.49 -23.56 -20.63
CA PHE A 96 -22.51 -23.38 -19.54
C PHE A 96 -21.06 -23.52 -20.01
N GLY A 97 -20.82 -23.98 -21.24
CA GLY A 97 -19.47 -24.19 -21.75
C GLY A 97 -19.44 -24.82 -23.13
N ARG A 98 -18.26 -24.81 -23.75
CA ARG A 98 -18.01 -25.38 -25.07
C ARG A 98 -16.64 -26.03 -25.10
N ILE A 99 -16.48 -27.06 -25.93
CA ILE A 99 -15.19 -27.67 -26.25
C ILE A 99 -14.93 -27.43 -27.72
N VAL A 100 -13.87 -26.68 -28.02
CA VAL A 100 -13.46 -26.34 -29.38
C VAL A 100 -11.97 -26.54 -29.52
N GLN A 101 -11.55 -26.99 -30.70
CA GLN A 101 -10.14 -27.08 -31.04
C GLN A 101 -9.67 -25.76 -31.67
N SER A 102 -8.51 -25.28 -31.24
CA SER A 102 -7.83 -24.17 -31.90
C SER A 102 -6.71 -24.71 -32.79
N LYS A 103 -6.43 -24.02 -33.90
CA LYS A 103 -5.29 -24.37 -34.75
C LYS A 103 -3.99 -24.04 -34.02
N PRO A 104 -2.95 -24.87 -34.14
CA PRO A 104 -1.62 -24.54 -33.64
C PRO A 104 -1.19 -23.17 -34.19
N SER A 105 -0.75 -22.28 -33.31
CA SER A 105 -0.15 -21.00 -33.69
C SER A 105 1.23 -20.87 -33.07
N THR A 106 2.19 -20.39 -33.85
CA THR A 106 3.54 -20.14 -33.37
C THR A 106 3.62 -18.69 -32.90
N SER A 107 3.96 -18.48 -31.62
CA SER A 107 4.31 -17.17 -31.08
C SER A 107 5.80 -17.16 -30.70
N LEU A 108 6.44 -16.01 -30.91
CA LEU A 108 7.80 -15.79 -30.44
C LEU A 108 7.72 -15.29 -29.00
N GLN A 109 8.41 -15.97 -28.09
CA GLN A 109 8.57 -15.54 -26.70
C GLN A 109 10.03 -15.24 -26.43
N VAL A 110 10.28 -14.19 -25.66
CA VAL A 110 11.61 -13.88 -25.15
C VAL A 110 11.90 -14.86 -24.02
N ALA A 111 12.80 -15.81 -24.27
CA ALA A 111 13.19 -16.81 -23.26
C ALA A 111 14.13 -16.22 -22.19
N ASP A 112 15.00 -15.29 -22.58
CA ASP A 112 15.91 -14.56 -21.69
C ASP A 112 16.10 -13.14 -22.25
N GLU A 113 15.48 -12.18 -21.60
CA GLU A 113 15.50 -10.79 -22.02
C GLU A 113 16.92 -10.19 -21.90
N GLN A 114 17.68 -10.55 -20.88
CA GLN A 114 19.02 -9.99 -20.67
C GLN A 114 20.01 -10.52 -21.70
N ALA A 115 19.94 -11.81 -22.04
CA ALA A 115 20.74 -12.39 -23.12
C ALA A 115 20.37 -11.79 -24.48
N LEU A 116 19.08 -11.51 -24.71
CA LEU A 116 18.59 -10.87 -25.92
C LEU A 116 19.07 -9.42 -26.03
N VAL A 117 18.97 -8.64 -24.94
CA VAL A 117 19.50 -7.28 -24.83
C VAL A 117 21.01 -7.26 -25.08
N ASN A 118 21.78 -8.19 -24.51
CA ASN A 118 23.21 -8.29 -24.75
C ASN A 118 23.54 -8.61 -26.22
N ARG A 119 22.77 -9.51 -26.85
CA ARG A 119 22.96 -9.89 -28.25
C ARG A 119 22.69 -8.74 -29.22
N TYR A 120 21.69 -7.91 -28.93
CA TYR A 120 21.27 -6.79 -29.79
C TYR A 120 21.78 -5.43 -29.30
N LYS A 121 22.71 -5.41 -28.35
CA LYS A 121 23.31 -4.19 -27.82
C LYS A 121 23.94 -3.37 -28.94
N GLY A 122 23.62 -2.07 -29.00
CA GLY A 122 24.13 -1.15 -30.02
C GLY A 122 23.35 -1.16 -31.34
N THR A 123 22.27 -1.92 -31.44
CA THR A 123 21.29 -1.82 -32.54
C THR A 123 20.15 -0.86 -32.17
N GLU A 124 19.29 -0.52 -33.12
CA GLU A 124 18.08 0.29 -32.89
C GLU A 124 17.06 -0.40 -31.94
N PHE A 125 17.19 -1.71 -31.73
CA PHE A 125 16.29 -2.50 -30.88
C PHE A 125 16.66 -2.44 -29.38
N VAL A 126 17.82 -1.88 -29.03
CA VAL A 126 18.26 -1.74 -27.64
C VAL A 126 18.61 -0.30 -27.36
N LYS A 127 17.77 0.36 -26.55
CA LYS A 127 18.01 1.73 -26.09
C LYS A 127 19.05 1.73 -24.97
N HIS A 128 20.21 2.35 -25.22
CA HIS A 128 21.17 2.65 -24.15
C HIS A 128 20.68 3.86 -23.34
N VAL A 129 20.61 3.72 -22.03
CA VAL A 129 20.24 4.80 -21.10
C VAL A 129 21.34 4.90 -20.06
N GLU A 130 22.27 5.83 -20.28
CA GLU A 130 23.20 6.29 -19.23
C GLU A 130 22.50 7.40 -18.45
N GLU A 131 22.22 7.15 -17.17
CA GLU A 131 21.69 8.15 -16.25
C GLU A 131 22.77 8.52 -15.23
N ASP A 132 23.22 9.77 -15.28
CA ASP A 132 24.04 10.35 -14.21
C ASP A 132 23.23 10.45 -12.92
N LYS A 133 23.71 9.79 -11.87
CA LYS A 133 23.05 9.81 -10.55
C LYS A 133 23.78 10.75 -9.61
N LEU A 134 23.09 11.80 -9.18
CA LEU A 134 23.58 12.71 -8.15
C LEU A 134 23.77 11.94 -6.83
N ARG A 135 25.02 11.89 -6.33
CA ARG A 135 25.34 11.35 -4.99
C ARG A 135 25.00 12.36 -3.89
N TRP A 136 23.72 12.70 -3.79
CA TRP A 136 23.22 13.73 -2.88
C TRP A 136 23.63 13.50 -1.42
N GLY A 137 23.62 12.23 -0.98
CA GLY A 137 24.00 11.85 0.37
C GLY A 137 25.43 12.22 0.74
N ASP A 138 26.34 12.27 -0.23
CA ASP A 138 27.74 12.63 -0.01
C ASP A 138 27.97 14.12 -0.26
N LEU A 139 27.39 14.67 -1.33
CA LEU A 139 27.48 16.10 -1.63
C LEU A 139 26.96 16.96 -0.48
N LYS A 140 25.79 16.65 0.10
CA LYS A 140 25.21 17.46 1.18
C LYS A 140 26.07 17.53 2.46
N LYS A 141 27.02 16.60 2.64
CA LYS A 141 27.93 16.59 3.81
C LYS A 141 29.06 17.61 3.65
N THR A 142 29.36 18.02 2.42
CA THR A 142 30.41 19.01 2.11
C THR A 142 29.86 20.43 2.02
N LEU A 143 28.53 20.60 2.07
CA LEU A 143 27.86 21.90 2.02
C LEU A 143 27.64 22.44 3.44
N SER A 144 27.68 23.76 3.57
CA SER A 144 27.38 24.46 4.82
C SER A 144 26.52 25.69 4.55
N SER A 145 25.89 26.22 5.59
CA SER A 145 25.17 27.50 5.53
C SER A 145 25.53 28.35 6.74
N PRO A 146 26.62 29.15 6.65
CA PRO A 146 27.11 29.95 7.79
C PRO A 146 26.14 31.04 8.24
N ASP A 147 25.34 31.58 7.33
CA ASP A 147 24.35 32.64 7.58
C ASP A 147 22.92 32.12 7.77
N GLY A 148 22.70 30.81 7.58
CA GLY A 148 21.40 30.17 7.68
C GLY A 148 20.46 30.42 6.50
N GLU A 149 20.92 31.09 5.45
CA GLU A 149 20.11 31.44 4.27
C GLU A 149 20.75 30.92 2.97
N HIS A 150 22.07 31.07 2.82
CA HIS A 150 22.81 30.67 1.63
C HIS A 150 23.60 29.39 1.87
N VAL A 151 23.73 28.55 0.84
CA VAL A 151 24.50 27.30 0.89
C VAL A 151 25.82 27.49 0.17
N VAL A 152 26.92 27.16 0.85
CA VAL A 152 28.28 27.21 0.28
C VAL A 152 28.93 25.83 0.28
N ASN A 153 29.79 25.58 -0.70
CA ASN A 153 30.63 24.38 -0.76
C ASN A 153 31.88 24.50 0.13
N SER A 154 32.77 23.49 0.08
CA SER A 154 34.02 23.44 0.86
C SER A 154 34.99 24.58 0.54
N ASP A 155 34.92 25.15 -0.66
CA ASP A 155 35.79 26.21 -1.15
C ASP A 155 35.18 27.60 -0.91
N GLY A 156 33.99 27.66 -0.31
CA GLY A 156 33.26 28.89 -0.02
C GLY A 156 32.45 29.43 -1.19
N GLU A 157 32.30 28.67 -2.28
CA GLU A 157 31.48 29.06 -3.43
C GLU A 157 29.99 28.81 -3.16
N LEU A 158 29.15 29.71 -3.67
CA LEU A 158 27.70 29.64 -3.52
C LEU A 158 27.09 28.52 -4.37
N VAL A 159 26.16 27.76 -3.80
CA VAL A 159 25.44 26.66 -4.46
C VAL A 159 23.94 27.00 -4.54
N ASP A 160 23.55 27.70 -5.61
CA ASP A 160 22.21 28.26 -5.79
C ASP A 160 21.10 27.22 -5.94
N ASP A 161 21.44 26.00 -6.36
CA ASP A 161 20.50 24.89 -6.55
C ASP A 161 20.10 24.19 -5.24
N VAL A 162 20.67 24.60 -4.09
CA VAL A 162 20.37 24.04 -2.77
C VAL A 162 19.80 25.12 -1.85
N LYS A 163 18.61 24.88 -1.31
CA LYS A 163 17.93 25.80 -0.39
C LYS A 163 18.03 25.34 1.05
N VAL A 164 18.29 26.27 1.95
CA VAL A 164 18.17 26.04 3.39
C VAL A 164 16.68 25.99 3.75
N VAL A 165 16.23 24.85 4.24
CA VAL A 165 14.85 24.68 4.73
C VAL A 165 14.91 24.42 6.23
N THR A 166 14.63 25.46 7.01
CA THR A 166 14.48 25.34 8.46
C THR A 166 13.14 24.66 8.76
N LYS A 167 13.21 23.43 9.26
CA LYS A 167 12.01 22.74 9.73
C LYS A 167 11.68 23.22 11.15
N PRO A 168 10.42 23.54 11.46
CA PRO A 168 10.04 23.89 12.81
C PRO A 168 10.28 22.70 13.74
N SER A 169 10.50 22.99 15.03
CA SER A 169 10.54 21.95 16.06
C SER A 169 9.25 21.13 16.03
N LYS A 170 9.39 19.81 16.04
CA LYS A 170 8.28 18.87 15.98
C LYS A 170 8.20 18.08 17.27
N ILE A 171 7.00 17.98 17.83
CA ILE A 171 6.70 17.04 18.91
C ILE A 171 6.40 15.69 18.28
N GLU A 172 7.07 14.64 18.75
CA GLU A 172 6.85 13.27 18.30
C GLU A 172 6.43 12.39 19.47
N ILE A 173 5.34 11.65 19.27
CA ILE A 173 4.92 10.59 20.19
C ILE A 173 5.53 9.29 19.70
N LYS A 174 6.24 8.59 20.59
CA LYS A 174 6.83 7.28 20.30
C LYS A 174 6.18 6.21 21.15
N HIS A 175 6.07 5.01 20.60
CA HIS A 175 5.66 3.80 21.31
C HIS A 175 6.68 2.68 21.07
N LYS A 176 6.60 1.60 21.83
CA LYS A 176 7.46 0.43 21.63
C LYS A 176 6.80 -0.50 20.62
N ASN A 177 7.55 -0.88 19.58
CA ASN A 177 7.12 -1.96 18.70
C ASN A 177 7.31 -3.33 19.36
N GLU A 178 6.96 -4.40 18.63
CA GLU A 178 7.11 -5.80 19.10
C GLU A 178 8.54 -6.15 19.54
N LYS A 179 9.56 -5.49 18.95
CA LYS A 179 10.98 -5.65 19.27
C LYS A 179 11.45 -4.76 20.42
N GLY A 180 10.54 -4.02 21.07
CA GLY A 180 10.84 -3.12 22.18
C GLY A 180 11.52 -1.79 21.78
N SER A 181 11.65 -1.50 20.49
CA SER A 181 12.27 -0.28 19.97
C SER A 181 11.28 0.88 19.89
N TRP A 182 11.73 2.10 20.18
CA TRP A 182 10.89 3.30 20.11
C TRP A 182 10.66 3.74 18.66
N VAL A 183 9.40 3.69 18.22
CA VAL A 183 8.96 4.07 16.88
C VAL A 183 7.86 5.12 16.92
N THR A 184 7.73 5.91 15.85
CA THR A 184 6.73 6.98 15.73
C THR A 184 5.56 6.59 14.82
N LYS A 185 5.75 5.55 13.98
CA LYS A 185 4.71 5.05 13.08
C LYS A 185 3.99 3.90 13.77
N GLU A 186 2.66 3.89 13.68
CA GLU A 186 1.83 2.74 14.07
C GLU A 186 2.05 1.61 13.05
N ASP A 187 2.08 0.37 13.54
CA ASP A 187 2.22 -0.86 12.74
C ASP A 187 0.90 -1.24 12.04
#